data_AF-A0A9P6K5S2-F1
#
_entry.id   AF-A0A9P6K5S2-F1
#
_cell.length_a   1.000
_cell.length_b   1.000
_cell.length_c   1.000
_cell.angle_alpha   90.00
_cell.angle_beta   90.00
_cell.angle_gamma   90.00
#
_symmetry.space_group_name_H-M   'P 1'
#
loop_
_entity.id
_entity.type
_entity.pdbx_description
1 polymer ?
#
loop_
_entity_poly.entity_id
_entity_poly.type
_entity_poly.pdbx_seq_one_letter_code
_entity_poly.pdbx_strand_id
1 'polypeptide(L)'
;MQFTKFTLLVAMTLIALLSVISTSEAATKIQFGKKASGKATWFNGKDAEDVACYGILENKDVNAKDSWHIAAMRLSQFSGGVKNACFECLRITAGSRSVIARIIDDCSSCGAGHVDLSLSAFTTLAPKSKGVVSIKYEFVRCPSSGSNLKWPKSPSVKKN
;
A
#
# COMPACT_ATOMS: atom_id res chain seq x y z
N MET A 1 -0.38 49.25 58.15
CA MET A 1 0.14 49.65 56.83
C MET A 1 1.20 48.63 56.44
N GLN A 2 0.80 47.50 55.84
CA GLN A 2 0.92 47.22 54.40
C GLN A 2 2.34 47.40 53.85
N PHE A 3 3.05 46.29 53.64
CA PHE A 3 4.00 46.08 52.53
C PHE A 3 4.04 44.57 52.22
N THR A 4 3.05 44.05 51.47
CA THR A 4 3.18 43.63 50.05
C THR A 4 4.29 42.63 49.75
N LYS A 5 3.87 41.36 49.69
CA LYS A 5 4.25 40.28 48.76
C LYS A 5 5.42 40.61 47.80
N PHE A 6 6.57 40.00 48.07
CA PHE A 6 7.62 39.76 47.07
C PHE A 6 7.88 38.24 47.00
N THR A 7 6.99 37.54 46.30
CA THR A 7 7.17 36.14 45.91
C THR A 7 7.02 36.08 44.40
N LEU A 8 8.06 36.53 43.70
CA LEU A 8 8.16 36.44 42.24
C LEU A 8 9.61 36.72 41.85
N LEU A 9 10.36 35.68 41.53
CA LEU A 9 11.50 35.71 40.60
C LEU A 9 11.74 34.28 40.08
N VAL A 10 11.06 34.01 38.96
CA VAL A 10 11.48 33.17 37.81
C VAL A 10 11.71 31.67 38.06
N ALA A 11 10.61 30.92 38.16
CA ALA A 11 10.55 29.54 37.66
C ALA A 11 9.86 29.55 36.29
N MET A 12 10.55 30.07 35.27
CA MET A 12 10.09 30.08 33.88
C MET A 12 11.29 29.95 32.94
N THR A 13 11.79 28.73 32.79
CA THR A 13 12.24 28.25 31.49
C THR A 13 11.46 26.98 31.19
N LEU A 14 10.36 27.20 30.49
CA LEU A 14 9.45 26.18 29.99
C LEU A 14 10.25 25.18 29.14
N ILE A 15 10.22 23.93 29.58
CA ILE A 15 10.74 22.77 28.87
C ILE A 15 10.02 22.70 27.51
N ALA A 16 10.74 22.99 26.44
CA ALA A 16 10.33 22.63 25.09
C ALA A 16 11.49 21.94 24.36
N LEU A 17 12.08 20.94 25.02
CA LEU A 17 12.62 19.81 24.28
C LEU A 17 11.40 19.10 23.70
N LEU A 18 10.96 19.51 22.51
CA LEU A 18 10.16 18.65 21.65
C LEU A 18 11.01 17.42 21.40
N SER A 19 10.80 16.37 22.20
CA SER A 19 11.20 15.05 21.84
C SER A 19 10.52 14.77 20.51
N VAL A 20 11.31 14.77 19.44
CA VAL A 20 10.89 14.25 18.15
C VAL A 20 10.66 12.76 18.41
N ILE A 21 9.45 12.39 18.81
CA ILE A 21 9.06 11.00 18.97
C ILE A 21 9.09 10.45 17.55
N SER A 22 10.22 9.88 17.18
CA SER A 22 10.36 9.12 15.95
C SER A 22 9.48 7.89 16.13
N THR A 23 8.22 7.99 15.73
CA THR A 23 7.30 6.87 15.75
C THR A 23 7.80 5.89 14.70
N SER A 24 8.55 4.87 15.13
CA SER A 24 8.88 3.75 14.28
C SER A 24 7.58 3.05 13.91
N GLU A 25 7.26 3.07 12.62
CA GLU A 25 6.07 2.41 12.11
C GLU A 25 6.32 0.90 12.20
N ALA A 26 5.69 0.25 13.19
CA ALA A 26 5.80 -1.19 13.35
C ALA A 26 5.27 -1.89 12.09
N ALA A 27 5.99 -2.91 11.62
CA ALA A 27 5.61 -3.65 10.42
C ALA A 27 4.21 -4.30 10.58
N THR A 28 3.34 -4.07 9.60
CA THR A 28 1.95 -4.54 9.57
C THR A 28 1.88 -6.01 9.20
N LYS A 29 1.21 -6.85 10.00
CA LYS A 29 0.95 -8.24 9.63
C LYS A 29 -0.21 -8.33 8.63
N ILE A 30 -0.03 -9.08 7.54
CA ILE A 30 -1.10 -9.37 6.58
C ILE A 30 -2.16 -10.24 7.25
N GLN A 31 -3.41 -9.79 7.21
CA GLN A 31 -4.58 -10.49 7.77
C GLN A 31 -5.67 -10.59 6.70
N PHE A 32 -5.94 -11.81 6.24
CA PHE A 32 -6.95 -12.06 5.22
C PHE A 32 -8.36 -11.76 5.74
N GLY A 33 -9.19 -11.14 4.89
CA GLY A 33 -10.56 -10.75 5.23
C GLY A 33 -10.69 -9.58 6.22
N LYS A 34 -9.58 -9.04 6.73
CA LYS A 34 -9.61 -7.82 7.52
C LYS A 34 -9.65 -6.62 6.59
N LYS A 35 -10.70 -5.81 6.73
CA LYS A 35 -10.88 -4.57 5.99
C LYS A 35 -10.01 -3.46 6.58
N ALA A 36 -9.39 -2.71 5.68
CA ALA A 36 -8.66 -1.48 5.96
C ALA A 36 -9.17 -0.35 5.05
N SER A 37 -9.01 0.88 5.50
CA SER A 37 -9.28 2.08 4.70
C SER A 37 -8.00 2.59 4.08
N GLY A 38 -8.12 3.27 2.94
CA GLY A 38 -6.96 3.75 2.21
C GLY A 38 -7.33 4.67 1.06
N LYS A 39 -6.35 4.88 0.18
CA LYS A 39 -6.53 5.56 -1.11
C LYS A 39 -5.96 4.71 -2.23
N ALA A 40 -6.55 4.85 -3.42
CA ALA A 40 -5.99 4.31 -4.64
C ALA A 40 -5.60 5.42 -5.61
N THR A 41 -4.47 5.22 -6.28
CA THR A 41 -4.04 5.95 -7.48
C THR A 41 -3.92 4.98 -8.64
N TRP A 42 -3.39 5.44 -9.78
CA TRP A 42 -3.05 4.56 -10.88
C TRP A 42 -1.69 4.87 -11.50
N PHE A 43 -1.08 3.84 -12.07
CA PHE A 43 0.15 3.91 -12.86
C PHE A 43 -0.08 3.31 -14.26
N ASN A 44 0.82 3.64 -15.19
CA ASN A 44 0.84 3.01 -16.51
C ASN A 44 1.86 1.86 -16.55
N GLY A 45 1.66 0.85 -17.39
CA GLY A 45 2.52 -0.33 -17.46
C GLY A 45 3.96 -0.02 -17.90
N LYS A 46 4.22 1.13 -18.52
CA LYS A 46 5.59 1.59 -18.84
C LYS A 46 6.31 2.17 -17.61
N ASP A 47 5.58 2.53 -16.56
CA ASP A 47 6.14 3.00 -15.29
C ASP A 47 6.54 1.83 -14.37
N ALA A 48 6.27 0.58 -14.78
CA ALA A 48 6.46 -0.63 -13.97
C ALA A 48 7.16 -1.74 -14.78
N GLU A 49 8.37 -1.42 -15.23
CA GLU A 49 9.38 -2.39 -15.67
C GLU A 49 10.06 -3.03 -14.45
N ASP A 50 10.55 -4.27 -14.57
CA ASP A 50 11.25 -4.98 -13.48
C ASP A 50 10.46 -5.07 -12.16
N VAL A 51 9.18 -5.44 -12.24
CA VAL A 51 8.28 -5.42 -11.06
C VAL A 51 8.85 -6.21 -9.86
N ALA A 52 8.81 -5.60 -8.68
CA ALA A 52 9.58 -6.04 -7.51
C ALA A 52 9.32 -7.50 -7.10
N CYS A 53 8.09 -7.99 -7.26
CA CYS A 53 7.73 -9.35 -6.85
C CYS A 53 8.33 -10.44 -7.75
N TYR A 54 8.58 -10.16 -9.03
CA TYR A 54 9.23 -11.12 -9.92
C TYR A 54 10.76 -11.03 -9.83
N GLY A 55 11.29 -9.85 -9.47
CA GLY A 55 12.72 -9.65 -9.17
C GLY A 55 13.24 -10.57 -8.05
N ILE A 56 12.43 -10.84 -7.00
CA ILE A 56 12.82 -11.78 -5.93
C ILE A 56 12.93 -13.25 -6.38
N LEU A 57 12.42 -13.57 -7.57
CA LEU A 57 12.49 -14.90 -8.18
C LEU A 57 13.54 -14.98 -9.29
N GLU A 58 14.37 -13.93 -9.42
CA GLU A 58 15.34 -13.77 -10.51
C GLU A 58 14.68 -13.82 -11.90
N ASN A 59 13.40 -13.47 -11.99
CA ASN A 59 12.66 -13.39 -13.24
C ASN A 59 12.37 -11.91 -13.55
N LYS A 60 13.25 -11.28 -14.33
CA LYS A 60 13.14 -9.85 -14.67
C LYS A 60 12.33 -9.59 -15.94
N ASP A 61 11.89 -10.64 -16.64
CA ASP A 61 11.21 -10.51 -17.94
C ASP A 61 9.71 -10.19 -17.81
N VAL A 62 9.26 -9.77 -16.63
CA VAL A 62 7.84 -9.51 -16.34
C VAL A 62 7.61 -8.02 -16.14
N ASN A 63 7.12 -7.37 -17.19
CA ASN A 63 6.69 -5.98 -17.14
C ASN A 63 5.18 -5.88 -16.95
N ALA A 64 4.74 -4.92 -16.14
CA ALA A 64 3.33 -4.62 -15.93
C ALA A 64 2.63 -4.23 -17.24
N LYS A 65 1.35 -4.58 -17.38
CA LYS A 65 0.52 -4.14 -18.50
C LYS A 65 -0.69 -3.37 -17.99
N ASP A 66 -1.03 -2.28 -18.67
CA ASP A 66 -2.22 -1.46 -18.35
C ASP A 66 -3.52 -2.28 -18.30
N SER A 67 -3.61 -3.30 -19.15
CA SER A 67 -4.79 -4.18 -19.26
C SER A 67 -4.94 -5.18 -18.11
N TRP A 68 -3.92 -5.33 -17.27
CA TRP A 68 -3.93 -6.24 -16.14
C TRP A 68 -4.69 -5.66 -14.94
N HIS A 69 -5.05 -6.53 -13.99
CA HIS A 69 -5.59 -6.16 -12.70
C HIS A 69 -4.55 -6.43 -11.62
N ILE A 70 -3.61 -5.49 -11.54
CA ILE A 70 -2.45 -5.55 -10.67
C ILE A 70 -2.35 -4.29 -9.81
N ALA A 71 -1.63 -4.41 -8.71
CA ALA A 71 -1.41 -3.37 -7.73
C ALA A 71 0.06 -3.30 -7.31
N ALA A 72 0.47 -2.12 -6.86
CA ALA A 72 1.68 -1.85 -6.12
C ALA A 72 1.32 -1.27 -4.74
N MET A 73 2.08 -1.67 -3.72
CA MET A 73 1.99 -1.10 -2.37
C MET A 73 3.41 -0.97 -1.82
N ARG A 74 3.62 -0.13 -0.79
CA ARG A 74 4.89 -0.17 -0.05
C ARG A 74 5.03 -1.53 0.64
N LEU A 75 5.85 -2.42 0.12
CA LEU A 75 5.96 -3.80 0.60
C LEU A 75 6.72 -3.87 1.93
N SER A 76 7.67 -2.95 2.15
CA SER A 76 8.42 -2.83 3.41
C SER A 76 7.54 -2.52 4.62
N GLN A 77 6.31 -2.04 4.42
CA GLN A 77 5.36 -1.80 5.51
C GLN A 77 4.87 -3.11 6.14
N PHE A 78 4.99 -4.25 5.46
CA PHE A 78 4.47 -5.53 5.94
C PHE A 78 5.51 -6.35 6.68
N SER A 79 5.08 -7.10 7.70
CA SER A 79 5.93 -8.09 8.37
C SER A 79 6.33 -9.18 7.38
N GLY A 80 7.65 -9.40 7.23
CA GLY A 80 8.23 -10.26 6.18
C GLY A 80 8.37 -9.58 4.81
N GLY A 81 7.98 -8.31 4.70
CA GLY A 81 8.22 -7.44 3.56
C GLY A 81 7.71 -8.00 2.22
N VAL A 82 8.55 -7.85 1.20
CA VAL A 82 8.31 -8.31 -0.18
C VAL A 82 7.89 -9.79 -0.22
N LYS A 83 8.53 -10.67 0.56
CA LYS A 83 8.27 -12.11 0.52
C LYS A 83 6.84 -12.50 0.91
N ASN A 84 6.21 -11.73 1.81
CA ASN A 84 4.87 -12.04 2.32
C ASN A 84 3.75 -11.30 1.60
N ALA A 85 4.05 -10.11 1.06
CA ALA A 85 3.05 -9.28 0.38
C ALA A 85 2.92 -9.60 -1.11
N CYS A 86 4.00 -10.06 -1.74
CA CYS A 86 3.99 -10.37 -3.17
C CYS A 86 3.04 -11.51 -3.53
N PHE A 87 2.41 -11.34 -4.70
CA PHE A 87 1.47 -12.29 -5.31
C PHE A 87 0.16 -12.51 -4.56
N GLU A 88 -0.02 -11.86 -3.42
CA GLU A 88 -1.32 -11.78 -2.75
C GLU A 88 -2.29 -10.88 -3.52
N CYS A 89 -3.58 -11.09 -3.29
CA CYS A 89 -4.62 -10.33 -3.95
C CYS A 89 -5.37 -9.44 -2.95
N LEU A 90 -5.78 -8.27 -3.43
CA LEU A 90 -6.62 -7.35 -2.70
C LEU A 90 -8.00 -7.31 -3.35
N ARG A 91 -9.06 -7.39 -2.55
CA ARG A 91 -10.37 -6.88 -2.97
C ARG A 91 -10.44 -5.42 -2.57
N ILE A 92 -10.58 -4.54 -3.55
CA ILE A 92 -10.62 -3.09 -3.35
C ILE A 92 -12.02 -2.60 -3.71
N THR A 93 -12.55 -1.68 -2.92
CA THR A 93 -13.90 -1.14 -3.09
C THR A 93 -13.88 0.38 -2.98
N ALA A 94 -14.50 1.06 -3.94
CA ALA A 94 -14.76 2.50 -3.94
C ALA A 94 -16.25 2.73 -4.18
N GLY A 95 -16.98 3.23 -3.18
CA GLY A 95 -18.45 3.31 -3.24
C GLY A 95 -19.08 1.93 -3.43
N SER A 96 -19.86 1.76 -4.51
CA SER A 96 -20.50 0.49 -4.88
C SER A 96 -19.66 -0.38 -5.84
N ARG A 97 -18.50 0.11 -6.31
CA ARG A 97 -17.67 -0.58 -7.29
C ARG A 97 -16.52 -1.32 -6.61
N SER A 98 -16.19 -2.51 -7.12
CA SER A 98 -15.10 -3.32 -6.57
C SER A 98 -14.29 -3.99 -7.68
N VAL A 99 -13.00 -4.21 -7.39
CA VAL A 99 -12.04 -4.92 -8.25
C VAL A 99 -11.16 -5.81 -7.40
N ILE A 100 -10.70 -6.93 -7.95
CA ILE A 100 -9.63 -7.74 -7.38
C ILE A 100 -8.35 -7.46 -8.15
N ALA A 101 -7.29 -7.07 -7.47
CA ALA A 101 -5.98 -6.84 -8.06
C ALA A 101 -4.88 -7.63 -7.34
N ARG A 102 -3.92 -8.17 -8.09
CA ARG A 102 -2.76 -8.88 -7.53
C ARG A 102 -1.60 -7.92 -7.29
N ILE A 103 -0.98 -8.00 -6.11
CA ILE A 103 0.23 -7.25 -5.79
C ILE A 103 1.39 -7.89 -6.54
N ILE A 104 2.01 -7.15 -7.46
CA ILE A 104 3.19 -7.62 -8.20
C ILE A 104 4.38 -6.67 -8.10
N ASP A 105 4.21 -5.50 -7.50
CA ASP A 105 5.24 -4.48 -7.49
C ASP A 105 5.28 -3.70 -6.16
N ASP A 106 6.42 -3.04 -5.92
CA ASP A 106 6.64 -2.17 -4.77
C ASP A 106 6.42 -0.70 -5.14
N CYS A 107 5.58 -0.03 -4.36
CA CYS A 107 5.47 1.42 -4.43
C CYS A 107 6.21 2.03 -3.22
N SER A 108 7.52 2.19 -3.33
CA SER A 108 8.36 2.76 -2.26
C SER A 108 7.92 4.16 -1.82
N SER A 109 7.38 4.97 -2.73
CA SER A 109 6.87 6.33 -2.44
C SER A 109 5.49 6.34 -1.78
N CYS A 110 4.72 5.25 -1.87
CA CYS A 110 3.38 5.14 -1.31
C CYS A 110 3.39 5.10 0.22
N GLY A 111 2.49 5.85 0.86
CA GLY A 111 2.27 5.76 2.31
C GLY A 111 1.48 4.52 2.73
N ALA A 112 1.33 4.30 4.04
CA ALA A 112 0.52 3.22 4.57
C ALA A 112 -0.93 3.30 4.05
N GLY A 113 -1.49 2.16 3.65
CA GLY A 113 -2.86 2.08 3.09
C GLY A 113 -3.05 2.69 1.70
N HIS A 114 -1.97 3.04 0.99
CA HIS A 114 -2.03 3.46 -0.41
C HIS A 114 -1.83 2.26 -1.33
N VAL A 115 -2.81 2.01 -2.21
CA VAL A 115 -2.78 0.98 -3.25
C VAL A 115 -2.66 1.65 -4.62
N ASP A 116 -1.54 1.51 -5.31
CA ASP A 116 -1.37 2.05 -6.65
C ASP A 116 -1.78 1.01 -7.70
N LEU A 117 -2.72 1.33 -8.58
CA LEU A 117 -3.39 0.36 -9.44
C LEU A 117 -2.97 0.51 -10.90
N SER A 118 -2.86 -0.61 -11.61
CA SER A 118 -2.90 -0.58 -13.09
C SER A 118 -4.15 0.16 -13.59
N LEU A 119 -4.03 0.82 -14.75
CA LEU A 119 -5.11 1.62 -15.32
C LEU A 119 -6.44 0.86 -15.47
N SER A 120 -6.42 -0.39 -15.92
CA SER A 120 -7.62 -1.24 -16.03
C SER A 120 -8.26 -1.54 -14.67
N ALA A 121 -7.47 -1.77 -13.62
CA ALA A 121 -8.01 -1.95 -12.27
C ALA A 121 -8.61 -0.66 -11.70
N PHE A 122 -7.91 0.47 -11.83
CA PHE A 122 -8.40 1.76 -11.32
C PHE A 122 -9.70 2.20 -12.02
N THR A 123 -9.79 2.03 -13.35
CA THR A 123 -10.98 2.40 -14.12
C THR A 123 -12.21 1.53 -13.83
N THR A 124 -12.00 0.38 -13.19
CA THR A 124 -13.08 -0.44 -12.59
C THR A 124 -13.66 0.20 -11.33
N LEU A 125 -12.93 1.10 -10.65
CA LEU A 125 -13.38 1.81 -9.45
C LEU A 125 -13.89 3.22 -9.78
N ALA A 126 -13.19 3.97 -10.63
CA ALA A 126 -13.52 5.36 -10.94
C ALA A 126 -12.93 5.82 -12.28
N PRO A 127 -13.46 6.89 -12.91
CA PRO A 127 -12.85 7.48 -14.11
C PRO A 127 -11.39 7.88 -13.87
N LYS A 128 -10.51 7.65 -14.85
CA LYS A 128 -9.08 8.02 -14.80
C LYS A 128 -8.85 9.47 -14.36
N SER A 129 -9.71 10.39 -14.80
CA SER A 129 -9.65 11.82 -14.48
C SER A 129 -9.78 12.15 -12.99
N LYS A 130 -10.26 11.22 -12.15
CA LYS A 130 -10.26 11.40 -10.69
C LYS A 130 -8.85 11.38 -10.11
N GLY A 131 -7.92 10.63 -10.70
CA GLY A 131 -6.52 10.49 -10.26
C GLY A 131 -6.34 9.74 -8.95
N VAL A 132 -7.11 10.08 -7.91
CA VAL A 132 -7.08 9.50 -6.57
C VAL A 132 -8.51 9.21 -6.11
N VAL A 133 -8.73 8.07 -5.44
CA VAL A 133 -10.02 7.76 -4.80
C VAL A 133 -9.84 7.14 -3.42
N SER A 134 -10.74 7.46 -2.49
CA SER A 134 -10.83 6.78 -1.19
C SER A 134 -11.36 5.36 -1.38
N ILE A 135 -10.73 4.39 -0.72
CA ILE A 135 -11.05 2.97 -0.86
C ILE A 135 -11.18 2.28 0.50
N LYS A 136 -11.90 1.15 0.50
CA LYS A 136 -11.69 0.07 1.45
C LYS A 136 -11.03 -1.08 0.73
N TYR A 137 -10.10 -1.76 1.38
CA TYR A 137 -9.46 -2.95 0.83
C TYR A 137 -9.30 -4.05 1.88
N GLU A 138 -9.17 -5.29 1.42
CA GLU A 138 -8.86 -6.45 2.25
C GLU A 138 -8.00 -7.43 1.46
N PHE A 139 -7.07 -8.09 2.13
CA PHE A 139 -6.33 -9.20 1.56
C PHE A 139 -7.26 -10.40 1.37
N VAL A 140 -7.23 -11.01 0.18
CA VAL A 140 -8.07 -12.14 -0.21
C VAL A 140 -7.23 -13.18 -0.92
N ARG A 141 -7.68 -14.44 -0.89
CA ARG A 141 -7.10 -15.46 -1.76
C ARG A 141 -7.25 -15.03 -3.21
N CYS A 142 -6.17 -15.11 -3.99
CA CYS A 142 -6.26 -14.89 -5.41
C CYS A 142 -7.23 -15.89 -6.06
N PRO A 143 -8.21 -15.44 -6.85
CA PRO A 143 -9.13 -16.33 -7.55
C PRO A 143 -8.36 -17.29 -8.46
N SER A 144 -8.67 -18.59 -8.36
CA SER A 144 -8.04 -19.67 -9.12
C SER A 144 -8.61 -19.83 -10.54
N SER A 145 -9.78 -19.26 -10.84
CA SER A 145 -10.44 -19.35 -12.14
C SER A 145 -11.52 -18.27 -12.31
N GLY A 146 -11.48 -17.57 -13.44
CA GLY A 146 -12.44 -16.54 -13.86
C GLY A 146 -11.87 -15.82 -15.09
N SER A 147 -12.58 -15.87 -16.22
CA SER A 147 -12.09 -15.50 -17.57
C SER A 147 -11.66 -14.04 -17.76
N ASN A 148 -11.93 -13.16 -16.79
CA ASN A 148 -11.66 -11.72 -16.89
C ASN A 148 -10.51 -11.22 -15.98
N LEU A 149 -9.88 -12.10 -15.21
CA LEU A 149 -8.79 -11.71 -14.31
C LEU A 149 -7.45 -11.83 -15.04
N LYS A 150 -6.95 -10.69 -15.51
CA LYS A 150 -5.70 -10.60 -16.25
C LYS A 150 -4.57 -10.19 -15.30
N TRP A 151 -3.69 -11.10 -14.94
CA TRP A 151 -2.41 -10.80 -14.28
C TRP A 151 -1.36 -11.80 -14.77
N PRO A 152 -0.06 -11.52 -14.59
CA PRO A 152 0.97 -12.46 -14.99
C PRO A 152 0.79 -13.78 -14.25
N LYS A 153 1.05 -14.89 -14.95
CA LYS A 153 0.93 -16.24 -14.38
C LYS A 153 1.76 -16.30 -13.11
N SER A 154 1.19 -16.89 -12.05
CA SER A 154 1.96 -17.14 -10.84
C SER A 154 3.27 -17.83 -11.20
N PRO A 155 4.40 -17.35 -10.69
CA PRO A 155 5.67 -18.00 -10.93
C PRO A 155 5.62 -19.43 -10.39
N SER A 156 6.23 -20.36 -11.13
CA SER A 156 6.35 -21.75 -10.68
C SER A 156 7.14 -21.77 -9.38
N VAL A 157 6.54 -22.30 -8.31
CA VAL A 157 7.26 -22.58 -7.06
C VAL A 157 8.39 -23.54 -7.42
N LYS A 158 9.65 -23.09 -7.38
CA LYS A 158 10.80 -24.00 -7.44
C LYS A 158 10.70 -24.89 -6.20
N LYS A 159 10.33 -26.15 -6.40
CA LYS A 159 10.47 -27.18 -5.36
C LYS A 159 11.97 -27.40 -5.24
N ASN A 160 12.57 -26.87 -4.18
CA ASN A 160 13.89 -27.29 -3.71
C ASN A 160 13.69 -28.55 -2.86
#